data_AF-A0ABD0C2D2-F1
#
_entry.id   AF-A0ABD0C2D2-F1
#
_cell.length_a   1.000
_cell.length_b   1.000
_cell.length_c   1.000
_cell.angle_alpha   90.00
_cell.angle_beta   90.00
_cell.angle_gamma   90.00
#
_symmetry.space_group_name_H-M   'P 1'
#
loop_
_entity.id
_entity.type
_entity.pdbx_description
1 polymer ?
#
loop_
_entity_poly.entity_id
_entity_poly.type
_entity_poly.pdbx_seq_one_letter_code
_entity_poly.pdbx_strand_id
1 'polypeptide(L)'
;MLTLAAAHSLTHFYIAWIIIGICQPIAITLSIPVLLSNWFNQKLGTVMGISLGLSAFGGTIFNPIIADIITKFGWRGGFIAEGLLIGLILMPLAASIRPNPDEKHPAYGTTTKSESNSLLNGITLKEALHQPVFYALAFAMLALQFVSGSVQHISGHITNLGISPVLAASVVSGVMIGAAVGKISIGYFLDKLSPILVLLVYSLFGILGWSGQIFLTNSTLLTISAFILGLGQGVCLVALPYLIQKQFGEKDYSNILSVINMLGAFAMSLSVYLVGLFFDQTHSYNLGWTINVIAYILSFIAIFITLRKKA
;
A
#
# COMPACT_ATOMS: atom_id res chain seq x y z
N MET A 1 -18.18 7.03 -8.14
CA MET A 1 -18.01 6.45 -9.49
C MET A 1 -19.07 6.94 -10.48
N LEU A 2 -20.38 6.77 -10.23
CA LEU A 2 -21.42 7.23 -11.18
C LEU A 2 -21.35 8.72 -11.54
N THR A 3 -21.06 9.59 -10.56
CA THR A 3 -20.86 11.03 -10.81
C THR A 3 -19.67 11.33 -11.74
N LEU A 4 -18.61 10.51 -11.69
CA LEU A 4 -17.45 10.64 -12.58
C LEU A 4 -17.81 10.23 -14.02
N ALA A 5 -18.65 9.19 -14.19
CA ALA A 5 -19.13 8.78 -15.50
C ALA A 5 -19.97 9.88 -16.17
N ALA A 6 -20.75 10.62 -15.38
CA ALA A 6 -21.57 11.75 -15.82
C ALA A 6 -20.79 13.08 -15.96
N ALA A 7 -19.47 13.08 -15.72
CA ALA A 7 -18.69 14.30 -15.81
C ALA A 7 -18.53 14.79 -17.26
N HIS A 8 -18.95 16.04 -17.48
CA HIS A 8 -18.80 16.78 -18.73
C HIS A 8 -17.85 17.98 -18.61
N SER A 9 -17.43 18.33 -17.38
CA SER A 9 -16.46 19.40 -17.12
C SER A 9 -15.34 18.89 -16.22
N LEU A 10 -14.14 19.46 -16.40
CA LEU A 10 -12.96 19.12 -15.60
C LEU A 10 -13.17 19.48 -14.12
N THR A 11 -13.86 20.59 -13.86
CA THR A 11 -14.22 21.03 -12.51
C THR A 11 -15.11 20.01 -11.80
N HIS A 12 -16.13 19.46 -12.48
CA HIS A 12 -16.96 18.39 -11.91
C HIS A 12 -16.13 17.15 -11.62
N PHE A 13 -15.26 16.75 -12.55
CA PHE A 13 -14.36 15.61 -12.35
C PHE A 13 -13.46 15.78 -11.12
N TYR A 14 -12.85 16.95 -10.93
CA TYR A 14 -12.02 17.24 -9.76
C TYR A 14 -12.80 17.29 -8.46
N ILE A 15 -13.97 17.94 -8.43
CA ILE A 15 -14.82 17.98 -7.23
C ILE A 15 -15.22 16.55 -6.81
N ALA A 16 -15.58 15.71 -7.77
CA ALA A 16 -15.93 14.32 -7.50
C ALA A 16 -14.75 13.54 -6.88
N TRP A 17 -13.53 13.72 -7.40
CA TRP A 17 -12.33 13.10 -6.82
C TRP A 17 -11.96 13.63 -5.44
N ILE A 18 -12.16 14.92 -5.17
CA ILE A 18 -11.96 15.51 -3.84
C ILE A 18 -12.90 14.84 -2.82
N ILE A 19 -14.19 14.72 -3.17
CA ILE A 19 -15.19 14.07 -2.30
C ILE A 19 -14.82 12.61 -2.06
N ILE A 20 -14.45 11.88 -3.12
CA ILE A 20 -14.00 10.48 -3.00
C ILE A 20 -12.76 10.40 -2.10
N GLY A 21 -11.79 11.29 -2.25
CA GLY A 21 -10.57 11.33 -1.44
C GLY A 21 -10.83 11.59 0.05
N ILE A 22 -11.83 12.41 0.39
CA ILE A 22 -12.23 12.65 1.78
C ILE A 22 -12.98 11.43 2.36
N CYS A 23 -13.87 10.82 1.58
CA CYS A 23 -14.69 9.69 2.06
C CYS A 23 -13.93 8.36 2.11
N GLN A 24 -12.96 8.14 1.23
CA GLN A 24 -12.28 6.85 1.07
C GLN A 24 -11.55 6.37 2.35
N PRO A 25 -10.80 7.22 3.09
CA PRO A 25 -10.15 6.80 4.31
C PRO A 25 -11.13 6.35 5.39
N ILE A 26 -12.29 7.01 5.48
CA ILE A 26 -13.35 6.67 6.43
C ILE A 26 -13.95 5.32 6.06
N ALA A 27 -14.35 5.16 4.80
CA ALA A 27 -15.07 3.97 4.32
C ALA A 27 -14.20 2.71 4.27
N ILE A 28 -12.90 2.83 3.99
CA ILE A 28 -12.02 1.67 3.73
C ILE A 28 -10.94 1.54 4.82
N THR A 29 -10.14 2.59 5.01
CA THR A 29 -8.94 2.51 5.86
C THR A 29 -9.26 2.39 7.34
N LEU A 30 -10.30 3.08 7.82
CA LEU A 30 -10.67 3.10 9.25
C LEU A 30 -11.79 2.12 9.59
N SER A 31 -12.80 1.98 8.72
CA SER A 31 -13.98 1.16 9.03
C SER A 31 -13.65 -0.32 9.22
N ILE A 32 -12.77 -0.90 8.40
CA ILE A 32 -12.43 -2.33 8.47
C ILE A 32 -11.69 -2.66 9.79
N PRO A 33 -10.58 -1.98 10.15
CA PRO A 33 -9.90 -2.29 11.41
C PRO A 33 -10.77 -2.08 12.65
N VAL A 34 -11.59 -1.02 12.67
CA VAL A 34 -12.48 -0.71 13.79
C VAL A 34 -13.53 -1.81 13.95
N LEU A 35 -14.23 -2.17 12.88
CA LEU A 35 -15.21 -3.26 12.89
C LEU A 35 -14.59 -4.55 13.41
N LEU A 36 -13.41 -4.93 12.91
CA LEU A 36 -12.74 -6.16 13.36
C LEU A 36 -12.32 -6.08 14.84
N SER A 37 -11.85 -4.92 15.30
CA SER A 37 -11.47 -4.73 16.71
C SER A 37 -12.65 -4.85 17.67
N ASN A 38 -13.85 -4.48 17.23
CA ASN A 38 -15.07 -4.65 18.02
C ASN A 38 -15.45 -6.12 18.18
N TRP A 39 -15.21 -6.94 17.15
CA TRP A 39 -15.65 -8.34 17.12
C TRP A 39 -14.58 -9.35 17.58
N PHE A 40 -13.30 -9.00 17.59
CA PHE A 40 -12.20 -9.93 17.88
C PHE A 40 -11.24 -9.38 18.94
N ASN A 41 -11.41 -9.84 20.19
CA ASN A 41 -10.49 -9.56 21.31
C ASN A 41 -9.26 -10.50 21.29
N GLN A 42 -9.40 -11.68 20.68
CA GLN A 42 -8.29 -12.62 20.44
C GLN A 42 -8.08 -12.83 18.95
N LYS A 43 -6.83 -13.09 18.54
CA LYS A 43 -6.42 -13.30 17.13
C LYS A 43 -6.75 -12.13 16.19
N LEU A 44 -6.93 -10.92 16.71
CA LEU A 44 -7.26 -9.71 15.93
C LEU A 44 -6.28 -9.50 14.77
N GLY A 45 -4.98 -9.64 15.03
CA GLY A 45 -3.94 -9.49 14.00
C GLY A 45 -4.10 -10.48 12.84
N THR A 46 -4.47 -11.74 13.12
CA THR A 46 -4.73 -12.74 12.06
C THR A 46 -5.94 -12.37 11.22
N VAL A 47 -7.03 -11.95 11.85
CA VAL A 47 -8.28 -11.57 11.16
C VAL A 47 -8.08 -10.30 10.33
N MET A 48 -7.41 -9.29 10.88
CA MET A 48 -7.01 -8.10 10.15
C MET A 48 -6.10 -8.45 8.97
N GLY A 49 -5.12 -9.33 9.16
CA GLY A 49 -4.22 -9.79 8.10
C GLY A 49 -4.95 -10.48 6.94
N ILE A 50 -5.88 -11.38 7.24
CA ILE A 50 -6.73 -12.04 6.23
C ILE A 50 -7.61 -11.00 5.50
N SER A 51 -8.29 -10.14 6.26
CA SER A 51 -9.24 -9.15 5.72
C SER A 51 -8.56 -8.11 4.84
N LEU A 52 -7.42 -7.57 5.28
CA LEU A 52 -6.63 -6.62 4.50
C LEU A 52 -5.91 -7.32 3.33
N GLY A 53 -5.51 -8.59 3.49
CA GLY A 53 -4.91 -9.40 2.42
C GLY A 53 -5.86 -9.67 1.25
N LEU A 54 -7.16 -9.82 1.51
CA LEU A 54 -8.20 -9.97 0.49
C LEU A 54 -8.25 -8.81 -0.51
N SER A 55 -7.78 -7.61 -0.13
CA SER A 55 -7.71 -6.46 -1.05
C SER A 55 -6.82 -6.74 -2.27
N ALA A 56 -5.73 -7.49 -2.10
CA ALA A 56 -4.82 -7.85 -3.19
C ALA A 56 -5.46 -8.85 -4.17
N PHE A 57 -6.28 -9.77 -3.66
CA PHE A 57 -7.10 -10.66 -4.49
C PHE A 57 -8.16 -9.88 -5.26
N GLY A 58 -8.83 -8.93 -4.60
CA GLY A 58 -9.77 -8.02 -5.23
C GLY A 58 -9.15 -7.30 -6.43
N GLY A 59 -8.01 -6.64 -6.25
CA GLY A 59 -7.30 -5.97 -7.36
C GLY A 59 -6.92 -6.94 -8.49
N THR A 60 -6.45 -8.13 -8.16
CA THR A 60 -6.04 -9.15 -9.16
C THR A 60 -7.22 -9.64 -10.02
N ILE A 61 -8.39 -9.83 -9.42
CA ILE A 61 -9.58 -10.32 -10.12
C ILE A 61 -10.28 -9.19 -10.90
N PHE A 62 -10.47 -8.03 -10.25
CA PHE A 62 -11.29 -6.97 -10.83
C PHE A 62 -10.53 -6.09 -11.83
N ASN A 63 -9.21 -5.92 -11.72
CA ASN A 63 -8.46 -5.06 -12.66
C ASN A 63 -8.60 -5.51 -14.13
N PRO A 64 -8.42 -6.80 -14.51
CA PRO A 64 -8.61 -7.23 -15.89
C PRO A 64 -10.06 -7.09 -16.38
N ILE A 65 -11.04 -7.33 -15.50
CA ILE A 65 -12.47 -7.20 -15.82
C ILE A 65 -12.80 -5.74 -16.15
N ILE A 66 -12.37 -4.80 -15.30
CA ILE A 66 -12.57 -3.38 -15.54
C ILE A 66 -11.80 -2.91 -16.79
N ALA A 67 -10.59 -3.42 -17.02
CA ALA A 67 -9.83 -3.12 -18.23
C ALA A 67 -10.56 -3.56 -19.51
N ASP A 68 -11.13 -4.77 -19.56
CA ASP A 68 -11.94 -5.25 -20.70
C ASP A 68 -13.22 -4.43 -20.91
N ILE A 69 -13.84 -3.95 -19.83
CA ILE A 69 -14.98 -3.03 -19.93
C ILE A 69 -14.52 -1.68 -20.51
N ILE A 70 -13.37 -1.16 -20.08
CA ILE A 70 -12.82 0.10 -20.59
C ILE A 70 -12.47 -0.01 -22.08
N THR A 71 -11.95 -1.14 -22.55
CA THR A 71 -11.64 -1.32 -23.98
C THR A 71 -12.91 -1.35 -24.84
N LYS A 72 -14.02 -1.91 -24.34
CA LYS A 72 -15.29 -2.03 -25.08
C LYS A 72 -16.22 -0.83 -24.97
N PHE A 73 -16.28 -0.21 -23.79
CA PHE A 73 -17.27 0.81 -23.43
C PHE A 73 -16.63 2.14 -22.97
N GLY A 74 -15.31 2.26 -23.08
CA GLY A 74 -14.55 3.43 -22.65
C GLY A 74 -14.49 3.60 -21.14
N TRP A 75 -13.78 4.64 -20.71
CA TRP A 75 -13.57 4.94 -19.28
C TRP A 75 -14.87 5.23 -18.51
N ARG A 76 -15.89 5.79 -19.19
CA ARG A 76 -17.22 6.01 -18.58
C ARG A 76 -17.91 4.69 -18.25
N GLY A 77 -17.84 3.71 -19.15
CA GLY A 77 -18.34 2.35 -18.90
C GLY A 77 -17.66 1.70 -17.69
N GLY A 78 -16.34 1.89 -17.56
CA GLY A 78 -15.57 1.43 -16.38
C GLY A 78 -16.11 2.00 -15.06
N PHE A 79 -16.32 3.33 -14.98
CA PHE A 79 -16.88 3.95 -13.78
C PHE A 79 -18.33 3.54 -13.49
N ILE A 80 -19.14 3.27 -14.52
CA ILE A 80 -20.49 2.74 -14.33
C ILE A 80 -20.41 1.34 -13.74
N ALA A 81 -19.59 0.46 -14.30
CA ALA A 81 -19.40 -0.90 -13.80
C ALA A 81 -18.93 -0.92 -12.34
N GLU A 82 -17.94 -0.11 -11.98
CA GLU A 82 -17.51 0.04 -10.58
C GLU A 82 -18.62 0.58 -9.69
N GLY A 83 -19.36 1.60 -10.16
CA GLY A 83 -20.50 2.16 -9.43
C GLY A 83 -21.59 1.13 -9.14
N LEU A 84 -21.91 0.28 -10.12
CA LEU A 84 -22.88 -0.81 -9.97
C LEU A 84 -22.35 -1.90 -9.03
N LEU A 85 -21.07 -2.26 -9.13
CA LEU A 85 -20.46 -3.24 -8.22
C LEU A 85 -20.50 -2.76 -6.76
N ILE A 86 -20.16 -1.49 -6.52
CA ILE A 86 -20.24 -0.90 -5.19
C ILE A 86 -21.69 -0.82 -4.71
N GLY A 87 -22.62 -0.33 -5.55
CA GLY A 87 -24.01 -0.09 -5.17
C GLY A 87 -24.85 -1.35 -5.00
N LEU A 88 -24.67 -2.35 -5.86
CA LEU A 88 -25.50 -3.56 -5.87
C LEU A 88 -24.92 -4.71 -5.04
N ILE A 89 -23.61 -4.73 -4.81
CA ILE A 89 -22.95 -5.84 -4.11
C ILE A 89 -22.36 -5.35 -2.79
N LEU A 90 -21.45 -4.38 -2.81
CA LEU A 90 -20.72 -3.99 -1.60
C LEU A 90 -21.60 -3.26 -0.58
N MET A 91 -22.47 -2.34 -1.02
CA MET A 91 -23.35 -1.61 -0.11
C MET A 91 -24.37 -2.52 0.62
N PRO A 92 -25.10 -3.43 -0.05
CA PRO A 92 -26.00 -4.35 0.64
C PRO A 92 -25.26 -5.28 1.60
N LEU A 93 -24.09 -5.79 1.21
CA LEU A 93 -23.26 -6.61 2.09
C LEU A 93 -22.80 -5.82 3.31
N ALA A 94 -22.31 -4.60 3.13
CA ALA A 94 -21.90 -3.74 4.23
C ALA A 94 -23.07 -3.39 5.17
N ALA A 95 -24.26 -3.14 4.64
CA ALA A 95 -25.46 -2.87 5.43
C ALA A 95 -25.94 -4.08 6.24
N SER A 96 -25.61 -5.30 5.79
CA SER A 96 -25.93 -6.54 6.51
C SER A 96 -24.98 -6.84 7.69
N ILE A 97 -23.82 -6.18 7.74
CA ILE A 97 -22.81 -6.39 8.78
C ILE A 97 -23.22 -5.67 10.06
N ARG A 98 -23.11 -6.36 11.20
CA ARG A 98 -23.35 -5.76 12.52
C ARG A 98 -22.12 -4.97 12.99
N PRO A 99 -22.25 -3.69 13.38
CA PRO A 99 -21.10 -2.87 13.74
C PRO A 99 -20.45 -3.28 15.08
N ASN A 100 -21.26 -3.73 16.03
CA ASN A 100 -20.84 -4.03 17.39
C ASN A 100 -21.37 -5.40 17.83
N PRO A 101 -20.60 -6.14 18.66
CA PRO A 101 -21.09 -7.29 19.38
C PRO A 101 -22.20 -6.89 20.36
N ASP A 102 -23.06 -7.84 20.72
CA ASP A 102 -24.12 -7.66 21.71
C ASP A 102 -24.14 -8.84 22.69
N GLU A 103 -25.04 -8.80 23.69
CA GLU A 103 -25.15 -9.87 24.69
C GLU A 103 -25.43 -11.26 24.08
N LYS A 104 -26.08 -11.30 22.91
CA LYS A 104 -26.40 -12.55 22.20
C LYS A 104 -25.25 -13.01 21.30
N HIS A 105 -24.35 -12.10 20.91
CA HIS A 105 -23.23 -12.32 20.00
C HIS A 105 -21.99 -11.61 20.56
N PRO A 106 -21.39 -12.15 21.64
CA PRO A 106 -20.24 -11.52 22.26
C PRO A 106 -19.03 -11.54 21.32
N ALA A 107 -18.13 -10.56 21.49
CA ALA A 107 -16.88 -10.53 20.76
C ALA A 107 -16.07 -11.81 21.01
N TYR A 108 -15.42 -12.31 19.97
CA TYR A 108 -14.57 -13.48 20.06
C TYR A 108 -13.40 -13.23 21.01
N GLY A 109 -13.21 -14.12 21.98
CA GLY A 109 -12.15 -13.99 22.99
C GLY A 109 -12.52 -13.09 24.17
N THR A 110 -13.80 -12.77 24.37
CA THR A 110 -14.29 -12.12 25.59
C THR A 110 -14.25 -13.11 26.76
N THR A 111 -13.07 -13.29 27.34
CA THR A 111 -12.92 -13.77 28.72
C THR A 111 -12.88 -12.56 29.63
N THR A 112 -13.55 -12.62 30.79
CA THR A 112 -13.53 -11.59 31.85
C THR A 112 -12.11 -11.05 32.02
N LYS A 113 -11.86 -9.82 31.57
CA LYS A 113 -10.51 -9.26 31.52
C LYS A 113 -9.96 -9.14 32.93
N SER A 114 -8.99 -10.01 33.25
CA SER A 114 -7.92 -9.64 34.17
C SER A 114 -7.20 -8.46 33.53
N GLU A 115 -7.31 -7.28 34.14
CA GLU A 115 -6.48 -6.12 33.83
C GLU A 115 -5.02 -6.48 34.15
N SER A 116 -4.32 -7.11 33.20
CA SER A 116 -2.86 -7.02 33.22
C SER A 116 -2.49 -5.63 32.74
N ASN A 117 -2.39 -4.69 33.67
CA ASN A 117 -1.61 -3.46 33.52
C ASN A 117 -0.13 -3.82 33.37
N SER A 118 0.24 -4.56 32.32
CA SER A 118 1.63 -4.66 31.90
C SER A 118 2.00 -3.29 31.35
N LEU A 119 2.83 -2.55 32.10
CA LEU A 119 3.44 -1.32 31.62
C LEU A 119 4.06 -1.59 30.24
N LEU A 120 3.51 -0.98 29.19
CA LEU A 120 4.04 -1.11 27.84
C LEU A 120 5.46 -0.54 27.82
N ASN A 121 6.43 -1.36 27.42
CA ASN A 121 7.82 -0.94 27.29
C ASN A 121 7.99 -0.05 26.05
N GLY A 122 8.87 0.95 26.12
CA GLY A 122 9.19 1.82 24.99
C GLY A 122 9.33 3.29 25.37
N ILE A 123 9.56 4.11 24.35
CA ILE A 123 9.70 5.56 24.46
C ILE A 123 8.48 6.28 23.89
N THR A 124 8.29 7.51 24.32
CA THR A 124 7.26 8.41 23.80
C THR A 124 7.65 8.96 22.43
N LEU A 125 6.67 9.44 21.65
CA LEU A 125 6.91 10.16 20.40
C LEU A 125 7.87 11.34 20.60
N LYS A 126 7.72 12.10 21.68
CA LYS A 126 8.60 13.23 21.99
C LYS A 126 10.05 12.79 22.13
N GLU A 127 10.31 11.67 22.79
CA GLU A 127 11.66 11.09 22.90
C GLU A 127 12.14 10.53 21.55
N ALA A 128 11.27 9.89 20.78
CA ALA A 128 11.59 9.36 19.44
C ALA A 128 12.03 10.46 18.47
N LEU A 129 11.40 11.63 18.51
CA LEU A 129 11.76 12.80 17.67
C LEU A 129 13.19 13.31 17.91
N HIS A 130 13.82 12.96 19.04
CA HIS A 130 15.21 13.31 19.34
C HIS A 130 16.20 12.23 18.88
N GLN A 131 15.73 11.10 18.34
CA GLN A 131 16.58 9.98 17.91
C GLN A 131 16.88 10.07 16.40
N PRO A 132 18.16 10.01 15.97
CA PRO A 132 18.51 10.03 14.54
C PRO A 132 17.85 8.91 13.71
N VAL A 133 17.60 7.75 14.33
CA VAL A 133 16.93 6.61 13.68
C VAL A 133 15.47 6.92 13.30
N PHE A 134 14.80 7.83 14.01
CA PHE A 134 13.45 8.28 13.65
C PHE A 134 13.45 8.91 12.26
N TYR A 135 14.40 9.81 11.99
CA TYR A 135 14.50 10.50 10.70
C TYR A 135 14.92 9.57 9.57
N ALA A 136 15.77 8.57 9.84
CA ALA A 136 16.10 7.55 8.84
C ALA A 136 14.88 6.69 8.47
N LEU A 137 14.09 6.26 9.47
CA LEU A 137 12.85 5.51 9.25
C LEU A 137 11.78 6.37 8.55
N ALA A 138 11.66 7.65 8.92
CA ALA A 138 10.76 8.60 8.28
C ALA A 138 11.14 8.87 6.82
N PHE A 139 12.43 9.07 6.53
CA PHE A 139 12.94 9.22 5.18
C PHE A 139 12.71 7.96 4.35
N ALA A 140 13.00 6.78 4.91
CA ALA A 140 12.72 5.52 4.23
C ALA A 140 11.23 5.35 3.93
N MET A 141 10.34 5.71 4.86
CA MET A 141 8.90 5.69 4.62
C MET A 141 8.49 6.66 3.50
N LEU A 142 8.99 7.89 3.53
CA LEU A 142 8.78 8.89 2.48
C LEU A 142 9.22 8.36 1.10
N ALA A 143 10.45 7.87 1.00
CA ALA A 143 11.03 7.36 -0.23
C ALA A 143 10.23 6.17 -0.79
N LEU A 144 9.88 5.19 0.05
CA LEU A 144 9.18 3.99 -0.41
C LEU A 144 7.67 4.20 -0.62
N GLN A 145 7.06 5.19 0.05
CA GLN A 145 5.68 5.59 -0.25
C GLN A 145 5.59 6.41 -1.53
N PHE A 146 6.61 7.22 -1.84
CA PHE A 146 6.74 7.82 -3.17
C PHE A 146 6.73 6.72 -4.24
N VAL A 147 7.56 5.69 -4.09
CA VAL A 147 7.59 4.52 -4.99
C VAL A 147 6.23 3.85 -5.11
N SER A 148 5.51 3.70 -3.99
CA SER A 148 4.18 3.08 -3.97
C SER A 148 3.15 3.90 -4.75
N GLY A 149 3.24 5.23 -4.73
CA GLY A 149 2.42 6.11 -5.57
C GLY A 149 2.71 5.92 -7.07
N SER A 150 3.98 5.70 -7.43
CA SER A 150 4.40 5.54 -8.82
C SER A 150 3.79 4.31 -9.50
N VAL A 151 3.34 3.30 -8.73
CA VAL A 151 2.65 2.10 -9.27
C VAL A 151 1.41 2.44 -10.08
N GLN A 152 0.73 3.56 -9.79
CA GLN A 152 -0.45 4.02 -10.54
C GLN A 152 -0.13 4.30 -12.02
N HIS A 153 1.12 4.60 -12.34
CA HIS A 153 1.57 4.90 -13.69
C HIS A 153 2.02 3.67 -14.49
N ILE A 154 2.06 2.49 -13.89
CA ILE A 154 2.50 1.26 -14.60
C ILE A 154 1.58 0.98 -15.79
N SER A 155 0.26 1.05 -15.63
CA SER A 155 -0.64 0.81 -16.77
C SER A 155 -0.38 1.79 -17.91
N GLY A 156 -0.21 3.08 -17.59
CA GLY A 156 0.10 4.13 -18.57
C GLY A 156 1.43 3.89 -19.28
N HIS A 157 2.46 3.50 -18.52
CA HIS A 157 3.77 3.14 -19.06
C HIS A 157 3.69 1.98 -20.05
N ILE A 158 3.01 0.89 -19.68
CA ILE A 158 2.87 -0.29 -20.54
C ILE A 158 2.10 0.06 -21.82
N THR A 159 1.03 0.84 -21.72
CA THR A 159 0.30 1.32 -22.92
C THR A 159 1.14 2.27 -23.78
N ASN A 160 2.01 3.08 -23.18
CA ASN A 160 2.93 3.97 -23.90
C ASN A 160 4.00 3.19 -24.68
N LEU A 161 4.33 1.96 -24.26
CA LEU A 161 5.17 1.04 -25.03
C LEU A 161 4.42 0.39 -26.22
N GLY A 162 3.15 0.75 -26.46
CA GLY A 162 2.31 0.18 -27.52
C GLY A 162 1.69 -1.18 -27.17
N ILE A 163 1.77 -1.59 -25.89
CA ILE A 163 1.20 -2.85 -25.42
C ILE A 163 -0.28 -2.65 -25.06
N SER A 164 -1.12 -3.65 -25.34
CA SER A 164 -2.57 -3.54 -25.15
C SER A 164 -2.96 -3.29 -23.67
N PRO A 165 -4.09 -2.60 -23.41
CA PRO A 165 -4.57 -2.35 -22.04
C PRO A 165 -4.79 -3.61 -21.20
N VAL A 166 -5.21 -4.72 -21.82
CA VAL A 166 -5.40 -6.01 -21.13
C VAL A 166 -4.08 -6.58 -20.63
N LEU A 167 -3.02 -6.49 -21.45
CA LEU A 167 -1.68 -6.89 -21.03
C LEU A 167 -1.10 -5.92 -19.99
N ALA A 168 -1.37 -4.61 -20.11
CA ALA A 168 -1.02 -3.63 -19.08
C ALA A 168 -1.65 -3.95 -17.72
N ALA A 169 -2.92 -4.35 -17.70
CA ALA A 169 -3.61 -4.81 -16.49
C ALA A 169 -2.99 -6.08 -15.91
N SER A 170 -2.45 -6.97 -16.75
CA SER A 170 -1.73 -8.17 -16.32
C SER A 170 -0.42 -7.83 -15.61
N VAL A 171 0.31 -6.81 -16.10
CA VAL A 171 1.53 -6.30 -15.44
C VAL A 171 1.18 -5.71 -14.06
N VAL A 172 0.13 -4.90 -13.96
CA VAL A 172 -0.34 -4.37 -12.67
C VAL A 172 -0.74 -5.50 -11.71
N SER A 173 -1.40 -6.54 -12.22
CA SER A 173 -1.75 -7.74 -11.44
C SER A 173 -0.50 -8.44 -10.91
N GLY A 174 0.58 -8.50 -11.70
CA GLY A 174 1.91 -8.94 -11.26
C GLY A 174 2.39 -8.19 -10.02
N VAL A 175 2.30 -6.85 -10.02
CA VAL A 175 2.64 -6.02 -8.84
C VAL A 175 1.79 -6.40 -7.62
N MET A 176 0.48 -6.57 -7.80
CA MET A 176 -0.43 -6.88 -6.69
C MET A 176 -0.13 -8.24 -6.05
N ILE A 177 0.08 -9.27 -6.88
CA ILE A 177 0.44 -10.61 -6.40
C ILE A 177 1.82 -10.57 -5.74
N GLY A 178 2.79 -9.89 -6.36
CA GLY A 178 4.12 -9.68 -5.79
C GLY A 178 4.06 -8.98 -4.43
N ALA A 179 3.25 -7.94 -4.29
CA ALA A 179 3.06 -7.23 -3.02
C ALA A 179 2.41 -8.12 -1.96
N ALA A 180 1.43 -8.96 -2.33
CA ALA A 180 0.82 -9.91 -1.41
C ALA A 180 1.85 -10.94 -0.91
N VAL A 181 2.56 -11.58 -1.83
CA VAL A 181 3.62 -12.56 -1.49
C VAL A 181 4.73 -11.88 -0.69
N GLY A 182 5.13 -10.67 -1.07
CA GLY A 182 6.18 -9.89 -0.43
C GLY A 182 5.86 -9.59 1.03
N LYS A 183 4.65 -9.12 1.33
CA LYS A 183 4.18 -8.85 2.70
C LYS A 183 4.20 -10.10 3.59
N ILE A 184 3.75 -11.24 3.06
CA ILE A 184 3.69 -12.49 3.82
C ILE A 184 5.10 -13.03 4.07
N SER A 185 5.89 -13.12 3.01
CA SER A 185 7.24 -13.69 3.06
C SER A 185 8.20 -12.84 3.89
N ILE A 186 8.14 -11.50 3.78
CA ILE A 186 9.07 -10.63 4.51
C ILE A 186 8.85 -10.72 6.02
N GLY A 187 7.59 -10.82 6.47
CA GLY A 187 7.27 -10.98 7.88
C GLY A 187 7.89 -12.26 8.45
N TYR A 188 7.69 -13.39 7.75
CA TYR A 188 8.30 -14.67 8.13
C TYR A 188 9.82 -14.59 8.22
N PHE A 189 10.48 -13.91 7.27
CA PHE A 189 11.94 -13.79 7.28
C PHE A 189 12.45 -12.80 8.33
N LEU A 190 11.71 -11.73 8.67
CA LEU A 190 12.07 -10.80 9.74
C LEU A 190 12.11 -11.47 11.12
N ASP A 191 11.30 -12.50 11.33
CA ASP A 191 11.29 -13.28 12.57
C ASP A 191 12.44 -14.28 12.67
N LYS A 192 12.99 -14.73 11.53
CA LYS A 192 14.00 -15.80 11.48
C LYS A 192 15.41 -15.34 11.14
N LEU A 193 15.55 -14.22 10.44
CA LEU A 193 16.82 -13.73 9.91
C LEU A 193 17.14 -12.35 10.48
N SER A 194 18.37 -11.89 10.26
CA SER A 194 18.75 -10.52 10.58
C SER A 194 17.88 -9.53 9.80
N PRO A 195 17.26 -8.52 10.46
CA PRO A 195 16.44 -7.52 9.77
C PRO A 195 17.20 -6.80 8.64
N ILE A 196 18.50 -6.57 8.80
CA ILE A 196 19.33 -5.93 7.78
C ILE A 196 19.44 -6.81 6.53
N LEU A 197 19.60 -8.13 6.69
CA LEU A 197 19.68 -9.06 5.55
C LEU A 197 18.34 -9.09 4.80
N VAL A 198 17.23 -9.14 5.54
CA VAL A 198 15.89 -9.13 4.95
C VAL A 198 15.64 -7.83 4.20
N LEU A 199 15.94 -6.67 4.80
CA LEU A 199 15.85 -5.38 4.13
C LEU A 199 16.68 -5.33 2.85
N LEU A 200 17.91 -5.88 2.87
CA LEU A 200 18.79 -5.90 1.70
C LEU A 200 18.14 -6.69 0.55
N VAL A 201 17.71 -7.92 0.83
CA VAL A 201 17.10 -8.80 -0.19
C VAL A 201 15.84 -8.18 -0.78
N TYR A 202 14.95 -7.64 0.06
CA TYR A 202 13.71 -7.05 -0.44
C TYR A 202 13.92 -5.69 -1.12
N SER A 203 14.91 -4.91 -0.69
CA SER A 203 15.30 -3.70 -1.43
C SER A 203 15.88 -4.05 -2.79
N LEU A 204 16.64 -5.15 -2.91
CA LEU A 204 17.12 -5.67 -4.20
C LEU A 204 15.96 -6.09 -5.11
N PHE A 205 14.90 -6.72 -4.58
CA PHE A 205 13.69 -6.97 -5.37
C PHE A 205 13.06 -5.68 -5.87
N GLY A 206 12.93 -4.66 -5.02
CA GLY A 206 12.49 -3.34 -5.41
C GLY A 206 13.32 -2.73 -6.56
N ILE A 207 14.65 -2.72 -6.39
CA ILE A 207 15.61 -2.21 -7.38
C ILE A 207 15.49 -2.97 -8.70
N LEU A 208 15.61 -4.30 -8.67
CA LEU A 208 15.60 -5.13 -9.87
C LEU A 208 14.26 -5.04 -10.62
N GLY A 209 13.14 -5.05 -9.88
CA GLY A 209 11.83 -4.97 -10.49
C GLY A 209 11.58 -3.61 -11.16
N TRP A 210 11.93 -2.49 -10.51
CA TRP A 210 11.82 -1.16 -11.12
C TRP A 210 12.80 -0.94 -12.26
N SER A 211 14.04 -1.44 -12.16
CA SER A 211 14.98 -1.44 -13.29
C SER A 211 14.44 -2.27 -14.46
N GLY A 212 13.75 -3.37 -14.18
CA GLY A 212 13.08 -4.16 -15.21
C GLY A 212 12.04 -3.36 -16.00
N GLN A 213 11.28 -2.47 -15.35
CA GLN A 213 10.33 -1.58 -16.04
C GLN A 213 11.02 -0.51 -16.91
N ILE A 214 12.31 -0.24 -16.71
CA ILE A 214 13.07 0.71 -17.54
C ILE A 214 13.58 0.03 -18.82
N PHE A 215 14.09 -1.20 -18.69
CA PHE A 215 14.86 -1.85 -19.76
C PHE A 215 14.10 -2.92 -20.54
N LEU A 216 13.02 -3.46 -20.00
CA LEU A 216 12.26 -4.54 -20.64
C LEU A 216 11.12 -3.98 -21.47
N THR A 217 10.82 -4.65 -22.59
CA THR A 217 9.72 -4.28 -23.50
C THR A 217 8.77 -5.45 -23.77
N ASN A 218 9.16 -6.67 -23.41
CA ASN A 218 8.32 -7.85 -23.56
C ASN A 218 7.29 -7.91 -22.41
N SER A 219 6.00 -8.08 -22.73
CA SER A 219 4.91 -8.10 -21.76
C SER A 219 5.06 -9.15 -20.65
N THR A 220 5.61 -10.32 -20.97
CA THR A 220 5.84 -11.39 -19.98
C THR A 220 6.97 -10.99 -19.03
N LEU A 221 8.08 -10.48 -19.56
CA LEU A 221 9.21 -10.00 -18.74
C LEU A 221 8.82 -8.78 -17.90
N LEU A 222 7.97 -7.89 -18.42
CA LEU A 222 7.39 -6.76 -17.68
C LEU A 222 6.47 -7.23 -16.55
N THR A 223 5.70 -8.31 -16.76
CA THR A 223 4.87 -8.90 -15.71
C THR A 223 5.71 -9.55 -14.61
N ILE A 224 6.79 -10.24 -14.99
CA ILE A 224 7.74 -10.83 -14.04
C ILE A 224 8.45 -9.74 -13.23
N SER A 225 8.94 -8.68 -13.87
CA SER A 225 9.59 -7.57 -13.15
C SER A 225 8.59 -6.81 -12.27
N ALA A 226 7.33 -6.70 -12.69
CA ALA A 226 6.23 -6.19 -11.86
C ALA A 226 5.97 -7.06 -10.62
N PHE A 227 5.99 -8.38 -10.75
CA PHE A 227 5.94 -9.26 -9.58
C PHE A 227 7.13 -9.02 -8.64
N ILE A 228 8.34 -8.90 -9.18
CA ILE A 228 9.56 -8.67 -8.39
C ILE A 228 9.53 -7.31 -7.68
N LEU A 229 9.12 -6.21 -8.34
CA LEU A 229 8.98 -4.91 -7.66
C LEU A 229 7.86 -4.94 -6.61
N GLY A 230 6.80 -5.72 -6.86
CA GLY A 230 5.75 -6.00 -5.89
C GLY A 230 6.31 -6.61 -4.61
N LEU A 231 7.19 -7.62 -4.71
CA LEU A 231 7.86 -8.21 -3.53
C LEU A 231 8.55 -7.14 -2.69
N GLY A 232 9.25 -6.19 -3.34
CA GLY A 232 9.95 -5.08 -2.70
C GLY A 232 9.05 -4.18 -1.83
N GLN A 233 7.75 -4.05 -2.15
CA GLN A 233 6.82 -3.27 -1.32
C GLN A 233 6.68 -3.80 0.11
N GLY A 234 7.06 -5.06 0.36
CA GLY A 234 7.14 -5.62 1.70
C GLY A 234 8.00 -4.79 2.66
N VAL A 235 9.04 -4.10 2.16
CA VAL A 235 9.88 -3.22 2.99
C VAL A 235 9.05 -2.10 3.61
N CYS A 236 8.32 -1.37 2.78
CA CYS A 236 7.51 -0.24 3.21
C CYS A 236 6.35 -0.69 4.11
N LEU A 237 5.66 -1.75 3.69
CA LEU A 237 4.37 -2.12 4.25
C LEU A 237 4.47 -3.03 5.48
N VAL A 238 5.62 -3.67 5.70
CA VAL A 238 5.82 -4.60 6.83
C VAL A 238 7.12 -4.32 7.58
N ALA A 239 8.27 -4.24 6.88
CA ALA A 239 9.55 -4.10 7.58
C ALA A 239 9.70 -2.76 8.31
N LEU A 240 9.26 -1.64 7.73
CA LEU A 240 9.33 -0.33 8.39
C LEU A 240 8.47 -0.28 9.66
N PRO A 241 7.17 -0.64 9.64
CA PRO A 241 6.37 -0.76 10.86
C PRO A 241 7.00 -1.67 11.93
N TYR A 242 7.58 -2.81 11.51
CA TYR A 242 8.29 -3.73 12.40
C TYR A 242 9.52 -3.09 13.04
N LEU A 243 10.36 -2.39 12.26
CA LEU A 243 11.56 -1.73 12.75
C LEU A 243 11.25 -0.56 13.68
N ILE A 244 10.20 0.21 13.38
CA ILE A 244 9.70 1.29 14.25
C ILE A 244 9.31 0.71 15.63
N GLN A 245 8.54 -0.37 15.65
CA GLN A 245 8.13 -1.04 16.89
C GLN A 245 9.35 -1.58 17.65
N LYS A 246 10.25 -2.29 16.96
CA LYS A 246 11.47 -2.86 17.56
C LYS A 246 12.41 -1.80 18.11
N GLN A 247 12.47 -0.63 17.48
CA GLN A 247 13.40 0.43 17.85
C GLN A 247 12.88 1.33 18.97
N PHE A 248 11.58 1.56 19.04
CA PHE A 248 10.97 2.52 19.98
C PHE A 248 10.07 1.86 21.03
N GLY A 249 9.78 0.56 20.90
CA GLY A 249 8.89 -0.18 21.78
C GLY A 249 7.41 0.07 21.48
N GLU A 250 6.54 -0.47 22.34
CA GLU A 250 5.09 -0.49 22.16
C GLU A 250 4.39 0.71 22.80
N LYS A 251 5.04 1.38 23.78
CA LYS A 251 4.47 2.46 24.59
C LYS A 251 3.71 3.52 23.80
N ASP A 252 4.32 4.03 22.73
CA ASP A 252 3.74 5.09 21.89
C ASP A 252 3.82 4.76 20.39
N TYR A 253 3.87 3.46 20.08
CA TYR A 253 4.09 2.93 18.73
C TYR A 253 3.11 3.50 17.71
N SER A 254 1.81 3.51 18.02
CA SER A 254 0.76 3.96 17.12
C SER A 254 0.92 5.44 16.73
N ASN A 255 1.34 6.30 17.66
CA ASN A 255 1.57 7.72 17.38
C ASN A 255 2.84 7.92 16.55
N ILE A 256 3.93 7.23 16.88
CA ILE A 256 5.19 7.26 16.10
C ILE A 256 4.94 6.79 14.67
N LEU A 257 4.27 5.64 14.50
CA LEU A 257 3.92 5.09 13.21
C LEU A 257 3.00 6.04 12.43
N SER A 258 2.01 6.66 13.08
CA SER A 258 1.08 7.58 12.43
C SER A 258 1.78 8.82 11.88
N VAL A 259 2.70 9.42 12.64
CA VAL A 259 3.50 10.57 12.18
C VAL A 259 4.36 10.20 10.97
N ILE A 260 5.03 9.05 11.02
CA ILE A 260 5.85 8.55 9.91
C ILE A 260 4.99 8.22 8.67
N ASN A 261 3.84 7.59 8.87
CA ASN A 261 2.90 7.27 7.79
C ASN A 261 2.28 8.51 7.16
N MET A 262 2.01 9.56 7.94
CA MET A 262 1.50 10.83 7.43
C MET A 262 2.48 11.45 6.42
N LEU A 263 3.78 11.44 6.74
CA LEU A 263 4.82 11.87 5.80
C LEU A 263 4.79 11.00 4.54
N GLY A 264 4.72 9.68 4.71
CA GLY A 264 4.58 8.72 3.61
C GLY A 264 3.38 9.00 2.70
N ALA A 265 2.20 9.27 3.26
CA ALA A 265 0.99 9.58 2.50
C ALA A 265 1.14 10.83 1.63
N PHE A 266 1.83 11.85 2.13
CA PHE A 266 2.16 13.04 1.34
C PHE A 266 3.08 12.70 0.16
N ALA A 267 4.14 11.91 0.39
CA ALA A 267 5.03 11.48 -0.68
C ALA A 267 4.34 10.60 -1.73
N MET A 268 3.42 9.72 -1.31
CA MET A 268 2.61 8.90 -2.22
C MET A 268 1.75 9.78 -3.14
N SER A 269 1.07 10.77 -2.59
CA SER A 269 0.25 11.73 -3.37
C SER A 269 1.12 12.54 -4.33
N LEU A 270 2.25 13.07 -3.84
CA LEU A 270 3.18 13.84 -4.63
C LEU A 270 3.77 13.02 -5.78
N SER A 271 4.04 11.74 -5.57
CA SER A 271 4.53 10.83 -6.61
C SER A 271 3.58 10.72 -7.80
N VAL A 272 2.28 10.51 -7.55
CA VAL A 272 1.30 10.39 -8.64
C VAL A 272 1.30 11.64 -9.53
N TYR A 273 1.40 12.82 -8.93
CA TYR A 273 1.50 14.07 -9.68
C TYR A 273 2.85 14.23 -10.40
N LEU A 274 3.97 14.08 -9.68
CA LEU A 274 5.31 14.34 -10.25
C LEU A 274 5.68 13.36 -11.35
N VAL A 275 5.34 12.07 -11.22
CA VAL A 275 5.60 11.08 -12.28
C VAL A 275 4.80 11.39 -13.54
N GLY A 276 3.55 11.87 -13.39
CA GLY A 276 2.76 12.36 -14.51
C GLY A 276 3.38 13.61 -15.16
N LEU A 277 3.80 14.59 -14.35
CA LEU A 277 4.48 15.79 -14.84
C LEU A 277 5.77 15.46 -15.61
N PHE A 278 6.56 14.50 -15.11
CA PHE A 278 7.76 14.03 -15.82
C PHE A 278 7.40 13.40 -17.16
N PHE A 279 6.31 12.64 -17.22
CA PHE A 279 5.82 12.10 -18.48
C PHE A 279 5.38 13.21 -19.44
N ASP A 280 4.64 14.23 -18.99
CA ASP A 280 4.20 15.32 -19.85
C ASP A 280 5.37 16.11 -20.46
N GLN A 281 6.48 16.22 -19.73
CA GLN A 281 7.68 16.94 -20.17
C GLN A 281 8.62 16.10 -21.05
N THR A 282 8.71 14.79 -20.79
CA THR A 282 9.71 13.91 -21.41
C THR A 282 9.13 12.84 -22.32
N HIS A 283 7.81 12.67 -22.31
CA HIS A 283 7.06 11.57 -22.94
C HIS A 283 7.54 10.18 -22.52
N SER A 284 8.16 10.08 -21.33
CA SER A 284 8.73 8.84 -20.81
C SER A 284 8.56 8.73 -19.30
N TYR A 285 8.33 7.51 -18.83
CA TYR A 285 8.26 7.19 -17.39
C TYR A 285 9.63 6.86 -16.78
N ASN A 286 10.68 6.76 -17.60
CA ASN A 286 12.00 6.27 -17.16
C ASN A 286 12.63 7.14 -16.06
N LEU A 287 12.38 8.45 -16.06
CA LEU A 287 12.84 9.32 -14.98
C LEU A 287 12.17 8.95 -13.64
N GLY A 288 10.86 8.75 -13.62
CA GLY A 288 10.12 8.30 -12.43
C GLY A 288 10.60 6.93 -11.94
N TRP A 289 10.83 6.00 -12.86
CA TRP A 289 11.35 4.67 -12.52
C TRP A 289 12.78 4.71 -11.98
N THR A 290 13.63 5.60 -12.52
CA THR A 290 15.00 5.81 -12.01
C THR A 290 14.97 6.38 -10.60
N ILE A 291 14.08 7.34 -10.33
CA ILE A 291 13.86 7.87 -8.96
C ILE A 291 13.42 6.74 -8.02
N ASN A 292 12.56 5.83 -8.47
CA ASN A 292 12.14 4.70 -7.64
C ASN A 292 13.29 3.77 -7.29
N VAL A 293 14.18 3.47 -8.24
CA VAL A 293 15.40 2.67 -8.00
C VAL A 293 16.30 3.36 -6.96
N ILE A 294 16.55 4.66 -7.15
CA ILE A 294 17.36 5.46 -6.22
C ILE A 294 16.71 5.50 -4.83
N ALA A 295 15.37 5.62 -4.75
CA ALA A 295 14.63 5.63 -3.50
C ALA A 295 14.83 4.35 -2.69
N TYR A 296 14.83 3.17 -3.33
CA TYR A 296 15.16 1.90 -2.65
C TYR A 296 16.60 1.88 -2.13
N ILE A 297 17.56 2.33 -2.94
CA ILE A 297 18.97 2.37 -2.56
C ILE A 297 19.17 3.30 -1.35
N LEU A 298 18.66 4.53 -1.41
CA LEU A 298 18.80 5.52 -0.35
C LEU A 298 18.05 5.10 0.92
N SER A 299 16.86 4.51 0.79
CA SER A 299 16.11 3.95 1.91
C SER A 299 16.91 2.88 2.64
N PHE A 300 17.47 1.91 1.90
CA PHE A 300 18.30 0.86 2.48
C PHE A 300 19.54 1.44 3.18
N ILE A 301 20.26 2.36 2.53
CA ILE A 301 21.46 3.00 3.11
C ILE A 301 21.11 3.74 4.41
N ALA A 302 20.03 4.53 4.41
CA ALA A 302 19.60 5.28 5.59
C ALA A 302 19.31 4.37 6.79
N ILE A 303 18.60 3.27 6.57
CA ILE A 303 18.28 2.28 7.60
C ILE A 303 19.54 1.52 8.03
N PHE A 304 20.37 1.09 7.08
CA PHE A 304 21.59 0.33 7.36
C PHE A 304 22.57 1.11 8.25
N ILE A 305 22.84 2.38 7.92
CA ILE A 305 23.76 3.24 8.69
C ILE A 305 23.25 3.44 10.12
N THR A 306 21.94 3.62 10.31
CA THR A 306 21.37 3.93 11.62
C THR A 306 21.21 2.70 12.50
N LEU A 307 20.87 1.54 11.94
CA LEU A 307 20.78 0.29 12.70
C LEU A 307 22.16 -0.27 13.09
N ARG A 308 23.19 -0.09 12.25
CA ARG A 308 24.55 -0.57 12.54
C ARG A 308 25.24 0.19 13.68
N LYS A 309 24.92 1.47 13.88
CA LYS A 309 25.50 2.28 14.97
C LYS A 309 25.08 1.85 16.38
N LYS A 310 24.12 0.93 16.52
CA LYS A 310 23.60 0.45 17.81
C LYS A 310 24.00 -1.00 18.17
N ALA A 311 24.67 -1.72 17.26
CA ALA A 311 25.22 -3.06 17.49
C ALA A 311 26.72 -2.97 17.76
#